data_AF-A0A1D8MU12-F1
#
_entry.id   AF-A0A1D8MU12-F1
#
_cell.length_a   1.000
_cell.length_b   1.000
_cell.length_c   1.000
_cell.angle_alpha   90.00
_cell.angle_beta   90.00
_cell.angle_gamma   90.00
#
_symmetry.space_group_name_H-M   'P 1'
#
loop_
_entity.id
_entity.type
_entity.pdbx_description
1 polymer ?
#
loop_
_entity_poly.entity_id
_entity_poly.type
_entity_poly.pdbx_seq_one_letter_code
_entity_poly.pdbx_strand_id
1 'polypeptide(L)'
;MSVVGGDDYYPLSESEIFSESGSESGEKISAETLAVTAALTASGILGRVALQHYPSIETVLPLAIAVGFYGGKKQGLASGITGFYATNFLVYGGQGPWTFYQMAGAGLAALTAYYLSKISSGRKMYFASLFTGTVAFELVVNGVSLILSGTGLLSAPAYLLAAVPFALTHLVSTLGFGVTIYGFNRTLGKVYGRS
;
A
#
# COMPACT_ATOMS: atom_id res chain seq x y z
N MET A 1 -20.87 45.91 -31.43
CA MET A 1 -21.04 44.52 -31.90
C MET A 1 -20.59 43.63 -30.75
N SER A 2 -21.54 43.15 -29.94
CA SER A 2 -21.28 42.32 -28.76
C SER A 2 -21.80 40.90 -28.99
N VAL A 3 -20.94 39.90 -28.79
CA VAL A 3 -21.25 38.48 -28.58
C VAL A 3 -20.08 37.98 -27.71
N VAL A 4 -20.22 37.86 -26.38
CA VAL A 4 -20.75 36.76 -25.54
C VAL A 4 -19.89 35.49 -25.56
N GLY A 5 -19.54 35.01 -24.37
CA GLY A 5 -19.00 33.68 -24.10
C GLY A 5 -18.36 33.59 -22.72
N GLY A 6 -19.13 33.85 -21.66
CA GLY A 6 -18.72 33.55 -20.29
C GLY A 6 -18.94 32.06 -20.05
N ASP A 7 -17.89 31.34 -19.67
CA ASP A 7 -17.99 29.96 -19.23
C ASP A 7 -18.62 29.95 -17.84
N ASP A 8 -19.95 29.84 -17.79
CA ASP A 8 -20.70 29.67 -16.56
C ASP A 8 -20.34 28.33 -15.91
N TYR A 9 -19.66 28.40 -14.76
CA TYR A 9 -19.36 27.25 -13.92
C TYR A 9 -20.62 26.84 -13.14
N TYR A 10 -21.39 25.91 -13.68
CA TYR A 10 -22.52 25.32 -12.96
C TYR A 10 -22.03 24.18 -12.05
N PRO A 11 -22.29 24.23 -10.73
CA PRO A 11 -22.03 23.08 -9.86
C PRO A 11 -22.91 21.91 -10.31
N LEU A 12 -22.31 20.71 -10.37
CA LEU A 12 -23.01 19.48 -10.75
C LEU A 12 -24.26 19.29 -9.88
N SER A 13 -25.37 18.91 -10.51
CA SER A 13 -26.62 18.64 -9.81
C SER A 13 -26.50 17.40 -8.92
N GLU A 14 -27.31 17.30 -7.86
CA GLU A 14 -27.32 16.11 -6.99
C GLU A 14 -27.55 14.82 -7.79
N SER A 15 -28.36 14.86 -8.85
CA SER A 15 -28.57 13.74 -9.77
C SER A 15 -27.33 13.36 -10.58
N GLU A 16 -26.50 14.34 -10.96
CA GLU A 16 -25.24 14.08 -11.67
C GLU A 16 -24.17 13.58 -10.71
N ILE A 17 -24.12 14.10 -9.49
CA ILE A 17 -23.26 13.58 -8.41
C ILE A 17 -23.65 12.13 -8.08
N PHE A 18 -24.96 11.85 -7.98
CA PHE A 18 -25.47 10.51 -7.72
C PHE A 18 -25.23 9.57 -8.92
N SER A 19 -25.33 10.09 -10.15
CA SER A 19 -25.02 9.37 -11.39
C SER A 19 -23.53 9.05 -11.52
N GLU A 20 -22.63 10.00 -11.24
CA GLU A 20 -21.19 9.76 -11.21
C GLU A 20 -20.82 8.78 -10.09
N SER A 21 -21.42 8.90 -8.90
CA SER A 21 -21.25 7.93 -7.81
C SER A 21 -21.79 6.54 -8.16
N GLY A 22 -22.84 6.48 -8.99
CA GLY A 22 -23.43 5.25 -9.52
C GLY A 22 -22.66 4.67 -10.71
N SER A 23 -21.87 5.49 -11.43
CA SER A 23 -21.01 5.07 -12.55
C SER A 23 -19.73 4.37 -12.09
N GLU A 24 -19.32 4.55 -10.82
CA GLU A 24 -18.38 3.64 -10.15
C GLU A 24 -18.98 2.23 -9.89
N SER A 25 -20.12 1.91 -10.52
CA SER A 25 -20.64 0.55 -10.68
C SER A 25 -19.49 -0.41 -11.00
N GLY A 26 -19.25 -1.30 -10.04
CA GLY A 26 -17.98 -1.98 -9.89
C GLY A 26 -17.58 -2.75 -11.14
N GLU A 27 -16.40 -2.40 -11.67
CA GLU A 27 -15.65 -3.30 -12.53
C GLU A 27 -15.70 -4.70 -11.91
N LYS A 28 -16.29 -5.65 -12.63
CA LYS A 28 -16.45 -7.02 -12.15
C LYS A 28 -15.05 -7.59 -11.93
N ILE A 29 -14.62 -7.69 -10.68
CA ILE A 29 -13.35 -8.31 -10.33
C ILE A 29 -13.45 -9.80 -10.71
N SER A 30 -12.55 -10.25 -11.58
CA SER A 30 -12.46 -11.68 -11.91
C SER A 30 -12.15 -12.49 -10.65
N ALA A 31 -12.76 -13.67 -10.54
CA ALA A 31 -12.46 -14.62 -9.46
C ALA A 31 -10.96 -14.95 -9.40
N GLU A 32 -10.28 -14.99 -10.57
CA GLU A 32 -8.84 -15.20 -10.66
C GLU A 32 -8.06 -14.04 -10.03
N THR A 33 -8.40 -12.80 -10.37
CA THR A 33 -7.78 -11.59 -9.78
C THR A 33 -7.94 -11.54 -8.27
N LEU A 34 -9.13 -11.89 -7.77
CA LEU A 34 -9.40 -11.96 -6.33
C LEU A 34 -8.58 -13.07 -5.66
N ALA A 35 -8.56 -14.26 -6.26
CA ALA A 35 -7.82 -15.41 -5.73
C ALA A 35 -6.31 -15.14 -5.66
N VAL A 36 -5.72 -14.57 -6.72
CA VAL A 36 -4.28 -14.21 -6.72
C VAL A 36 -3.99 -13.11 -5.70
N THR A 37 -4.85 -12.10 -5.58
CA THR A 37 -4.70 -11.06 -4.55
C THR A 37 -4.71 -11.68 -3.16
N ALA A 38 -5.70 -12.53 -2.85
CA ALA A 38 -5.80 -13.21 -1.57
C ALA A 38 -4.60 -14.13 -1.30
N ALA A 39 -4.13 -14.88 -2.30
CA ALA A 39 -2.98 -15.76 -2.18
C ALA A 39 -1.68 -14.98 -1.91
N LEU A 40 -1.47 -13.85 -2.59
CA LEU A 40 -0.34 -12.96 -2.33
C LEU A 40 -0.42 -12.39 -0.91
N THR A 41 -1.57 -11.86 -0.50
CA THR A 41 -1.76 -11.35 0.87
C THR A 41 -1.50 -12.43 1.92
N ALA A 42 -2.06 -13.62 1.75
CA ALA A 42 -1.85 -14.77 2.64
C ALA A 42 -0.38 -15.19 2.70
N SER A 43 0.33 -15.18 1.58
CA SER A 43 1.77 -15.49 1.53
C SER A 43 2.59 -14.49 2.35
N GLY A 44 2.23 -13.21 2.32
CA GLY A 44 2.87 -12.18 3.13
C GLY A 44 2.64 -12.38 4.62
N ILE A 45 1.40 -12.71 5.00
CA ILE A 45 1.02 -13.04 6.37
C ILE A 45 1.81 -14.26 6.87
N LEU A 46 1.83 -15.35 6.10
CA LEU A 46 2.56 -16.57 6.46
C LEU A 46 4.07 -16.33 6.53
N GLY A 47 4.62 -15.54 5.62
CA GLY A 47 6.01 -15.12 5.67
C GLY A 47 6.32 -14.35 6.97
N ARG A 48 5.42 -13.47 7.41
CA ARG A 48 5.60 -12.70 8.65
C ARG A 48 5.58 -13.61 9.87
N VAL A 49 4.67 -14.59 9.90
CA VAL A 49 4.60 -15.61 10.96
C VAL A 49 5.84 -16.49 10.97
N ALA A 50 6.33 -16.93 9.80
CA ALA A 50 7.52 -17.75 9.68
C ALA A 50 8.80 -17.02 10.12
N LEU A 51 8.88 -15.71 9.83
CA LEU A 51 10.05 -14.88 10.10
C LEU A 51 9.91 -14.04 11.38
N GLN A 52 8.90 -14.29 12.23
CA GLN A 52 8.62 -13.46 13.41
C GLN A 52 9.77 -13.37 14.45
N HIS A 53 10.72 -14.31 14.41
CA HIS A 53 11.93 -14.29 15.24
C HIS A 53 13.00 -13.32 14.73
N TYR A 54 12.88 -12.87 13.47
CA TYR A 54 13.75 -11.88 12.86
C TYR A 54 13.05 -10.53 12.91
N PRO A 55 13.50 -9.61 13.78
CA PRO A 55 12.83 -8.32 13.94
C PRO A 55 12.90 -7.54 12.63
N SER A 56 11.81 -6.83 12.32
CA SER A 56 11.77 -5.87 11.22
C SER A 56 12.05 -6.42 9.83
N ILE A 57 11.80 -7.71 9.59
CA ILE A 57 11.69 -8.21 8.20
C ILE A 57 10.25 -8.02 7.73
N GLU A 58 10.04 -7.09 6.81
CA GLU A 58 8.73 -6.89 6.17
C GLU A 58 8.47 -7.89 5.05
N THR A 59 7.38 -8.63 5.19
CA THR A 59 6.92 -9.61 4.21
C THR A 59 5.56 -9.25 3.61
N VAL A 60 4.69 -8.55 4.36
CA VAL A 60 3.36 -8.15 3.90
C VAL A 60 3.45 -6.96 2.95
N LEU A 61 4.23 -5.94 3.33
CA LEU A 61 4.38 -4.70 2.60
C LEU A 61 4.82 -4.87 1.12
N PRO A 62 5.86 -5.65 0.77
CA PRO A 62 6.26 -5.85 -0.63
C PRO A 62 5.14 -6.44 -1.49
N LEU A 63 4.33 -7.34 -0.93
CA LEU A 63 3.22 -7.97 -1.63
C LEU A 63 2.05 -6.99 -1.79
N ALA A 64 1.71 -6.21 -0.76
CA ALA A 64 0.69 -5.17 -0.87
C ALA A 64 1.07 -4.11 -1.93
N ILE A 65 2.33 -3.68 -1.96
CA ILE A 65 2.86 -2.76 -2.97
C ILE A 65 2.76 -3.38 -4.37
N ALA A 66 3.16 -4.64 -4.54
CA ALA A 66 3.07 -5.32 -5.82
C ALA A 66 1.62 -5.47 -6.30
N VAL A 67 0.69 -5.83 -5.41
CA VAL A 67 -0.73 -5.90 -5.72
C VAL A 67 -1.27 -4.52 -6.11
N GLY A 68 -0.88 -3.44 -5.43
CA GLY A 68 -1.25 -2.08 -5.85
C GLY A 68 -0.68 -1.71 -7.22
N PHE A 69 0.58 -2.05 -7.45
CA PHE A 69 1.29 -1.77 -8.69
C PHE A 69 0.72 -2.53 -9.91
N TYR A 70 0.36 -3.81 -9.75
CA TYR A 70 -0.19 -4.62 -10.84
C TYR A 70 -1.71 -4.60 -10.84
N GLY A 71 -2.33 -4.92 -9.71
CA GLY A 71 -3.76 -5.16 -9.58
C GLY A 71 -4.65 -3.95 -9.34
N GLY A 72 -4.08 -2.77 -9.09
CA GLY A 72 -4.86 -1.54 -9.00
C GLY A 72 -5.17 -1.08 -7.58
N LYS A 73 -5.90 0.05 -7.50
CA LYS A 73 -6.20 0.75 -6.25
C LYS A 73 -6.92 -0.12 -5.22
N LYS A 74 -8.02 -0.78 -5.61
CA LYS A 74 -8.89 -1.51 -4.68
C LYS A 74 -8.17 -2.74 -4.10
N GLN A 75 -7.51 -3.51 -4.96
CA GLN A 75 -6.80 -4.73 -4.61
C GLN A 75 -5.57 -4.43 -3.74
N GLY A 76 -4.80 -3.39 -4.09
CA GLY A 76 -3.63 -2.97 -3.30
C GLY A 76 -4.01 -2.51 -1.91
N LEU A 77 -5.02 -1.63 -1.81
CA LEU A 77 -5.53 -1.13 -0.53
C LEU A 77 -6.05 -2.29 0.34
N ALA A 78 -6.87 -3.17 -0.23
CA ALA A 78 -7.40 -4.34 0.47
C ALA A 78 -6.27 -5.24 0.97
N SER A 79 -5.26 -5.54 0.13
CA SER A 79 -4.12 -6.38 0.50
C SER A 79 -3.31 -5.78 1.66
N GLY A 80 -3.00 -4.48 1.62
CA GLY A 80 -2.26 -3.82 2.70
C GLY A 80 -3.02 -3.82 4.02
N ILE A 81 -4.30 -3.43 4.00
CA ILE A 81 -5.15 -3.36 5.18
C ILE A 81 -5.35 -4.75 5.79
N THR A 82 -5.81 -5.71 4.98
CA THR A 82 -6.12 -7.06 5.46
C THR A 82 -4.86 -7.82 5.87
N GLY A 83 -3.74 -7.63 5.16
CA GLY A 83 -2.46 -8.23 5.48
C GLY A 83 -1.97 -7.86 6.88
N PHE A 84 -1.94 -6.57 7.20
CA PHE A 84 -1.51 -6.09 8.53
C PHE A 84 -2.53 -6.36 9.63
N TYR A 85 -3.83 -6.29 9.32
CA TYR A 85 -4.87 -6.65 10.28
C TYR A 85 -4.77 -8.12 10.69
N ALA A 86 -4.69 -9.03 9.72
CA ALA A 86 -4.69 -10.47 9.96
C ALA A 86 -3.39 -10.96 10.60
N THR A 87 -2.23 -10.50 10.11
CA THR A 87 -0.94 -10.97 10.65
C THR A 87 -0.75 -10.62 12.12
N ASN A 88 -1.27 -9.49 12.59
CA ASN A 88 -1.15 -9.09 13.99
C ASN A 88 -1.91 -10.04 14.95
N PHE A 89 -2.89 -10.83 14.48
CA PHE A 89 -3.48 -11.90 15.31
C PHE A 89 -2.58 -13.14 15.45
N LEU A 90 -1.64 -13.34 14.52
CA LEU A 90 -0.90 -14.59 14.36
C LEU A 90 0.54 -14.51 14.86
N VAL A 91 1.10 -13.30 14.96
CA VAL A 91 2.47 -13.06 15.43
C VAL A 91 2.53 -12.78 16.93
N TYR A 92 3.67 -13.10 17.54
CA TYR A 92 3.98 -12.65 18.88
C TYR A 92 3.94 -11.11 18.95
N GLY A 93 3.18 -10.56 19.89
CA GLY A 93 2.89 -9.12 19.98
C GLY A 93 1.39 -8.82 19.84
N GLY A 94 0.66 -9.63 19.07
CA GLY A 94 -0.79 -9.52 19.01
C GLY A 94 -1.29 -8.21 18.38
N GLN A 95 -2.53 -7.87 18.71
CA GLN A 95 -3.17 -6.63 18.30
C GLN A 95 -2.86 -5.48 19.26
N GLY A 96 -2.81 -4.26 18.74
CA GLY A 96 -2.72 -3.06 19.55
C GLY A 96 -3.01 -1.79 18.73
N PRO A 97 -2.80 -0.59 19.31
CA PRO A 97 -3.01 0.67 18.61
C PRO A 97 -2.21 0.75 17.29
N TRP A 98 -1.07 0.06 17.23
CA TRP A 98 -0.24 -0.03 16.03
C TRP A 98 -0.91 -0.65 14.82
N THR A 99 -1.86 -1.56 15.03
CA THR A 99 -2.55 -2.21 13.93
C THR A 99 -3.23 -1.18 13.03
N PHE A 100 -3.83 -0.14 13.60
CA PHE A 100 -4.54 0.88 12.82
C PHE A 100 -3.60 1.68 11.92
N TYR A 101 -2.48 2.18 12.45
CA TYR A 101 -1.55 2.97 11.65
C TYR A 101 -0.69 2.10 10.72
N GLN A 102 -0.46 0.82 11.05
CA GLN A 102 0.15 -0.13 10.11
C GLN A 102 -0.79 -0.45 8.93
N MET A 103 -2.09 -0.67 9.18
CA MET A 103 -3.10 -0.85 8.13
C MET A 103 -3.17 0.38 7.22
N ALA A 104 -3.22 1.58 7.82
CA ALA A 104 -3.25 2.83 7.09
C ALA A 104 -1.97 3.05 6.26
N GLY A 105 -0.80 2.84 6.87
CA GLY A 105 0.49 2.98 6.20
C GLY A 105 0.65 2.00 5.04
N ALA A 106 0.28 0.73 5.22
CA ALA A 106 0.40 -0.29 4.18
C ALA A 106 -0.58 -0.06 3.03
N GLY A 107 -1.82 0.35 3.37
CA GLY A 107 -2.80 0.78 2.39
C GLY A 107 -2.32 1.98 1.57
N LEU A 108 -1.74 2.99 2.22
CA LEU A 108 -1.14 4.15 1.56
C LEU A 108 0.04 3.74 0.67
N ALA A 109 0.94 2.87 1.15
CA ALA A 109 2.05 2.35 0.37
C ALA A 109 1.57 1.67 -0.93
N ALA A 110 0.56 0.80 -0.84
CA ALA A 110 -0.03 0.16 -2.01
C ALA A 110 -0.72 1.17 -2.94
N LEU A 111 -1.36 2.20 -2.40
CA LEU A 111 -1.97 3.29 -3.17
C LEU A 111 -0.92 4.12 -3.92
N THR A 112 0.21 4.45 -3.29
CA THR A 112 1.31 5.15 -3.98
C THR A 112 1.84 4.33 -5.15
N ALA A 113 2.00 3.02 -4.96
CA ALA A 113 2.43 2.11 -6.01
C ALA A 113 1.44 2.04 -7.18
N TYR A 114 0.14 2.05 -6.89
CA TYR A 114 -0.89 2.16 -7.92
C TYR A 114 -0.73 3.44 -8.74
N TYR A 115 -0.60 4.60 -8.11
CA TYR A 115 -0.46 5.86 -8.86
C TYR A 115 0.85 5.91 -9.68
N LEU A 116 1.95 5.41 -9.13
CA LEU A 116 3.21 5.28 -9.88
C LEU A 116 3.09 4.34 -11.08
N SER A 117 2.33 3.25 -10.93
CA SER A 117 2.07 2.31 -12.04
C SER A 117 1.25 2.92 -13.19
N LYS A 118 0.54 4.04 -12.95
CA LYS A 118 -0.14 4.81 -14.00
C LYS A 118 0.82 5.69 -14.79
N ILE A 119 1.98 6.03 -14.22
CA ILE A 119 3.05 6.76 -14.92
C ILE A 119 3.87 5.79 -15.77
N SER A 120 4.24 4.63 -15.21
CA SER A 120 4.95 3.58 -15.95
C SER A 120 4.77 2.21 -15.29
N SER A 121 4.62 1.16 -16.10
CA SER A 121 4.55 -0.24 -15.64
C SER A 121 5.89 -0.97 -15.69
N GLY A 122 6.98 -0.27 -16.04
CA GLY A 122 8.30 -0.87 -16.23
C GLY A 122 9.02 -1.23 -14.92
N ARG A 123 10.09 -2.03 -15.05
CA ARG A 123 10.95 -2.48 -13.94
C ARG A 123 11.34 -1.34 -13.00
N LYS A 124 11.84 -0.23 -13.55
CA LYS A 124 12.33 0.91 -12.77
C LYS A 124 11.22 1.48 -11.89
N MET A 125 10.00 1.60 -12.42
CA MET A 125 8.87 2.15 -11.68
C MET A 125 8.34 1.19 -10.61
N TYR A 126 8.42 -0.12 -10.86
CA TYR A 126 8.11 -1.11 -9.84
C TYR A 126 9.05 -0.99 -8.63
N PHE A 127 10.36 -0.92 -8.83
CA PHE A 127 11.32 -0.73 -7.74
C PHE A 127 11.22 0.65 -7.09
N ALA A 128 10.94 1.70 -7.86
CA ALA A 128 10.62 3.01 -7.30
C ALA A 128 9.40 2.93 -6.37
N SER A 129 8.37 2.18 -6.76
CA SER A 129 7.15 1.99 -5.95
C SER A 129 7.42 1.23 -4.65
N LEU A 130 8.30 0.24 -4.66
CA LEU A 130 8.75 -0.44 -3.44
C LEU A 130 9.46 0.54 -2.50
N PHE A 131 10.37 1.34 -3.02
CA PHE A 131 11.09 2.34 -2.24
C PHE A 131 10.14 3.40 -1.66
N THR A 132 9.36 4.08 -2.51
CA THR A 132 8.47 5.17 -2.08
C THR A 132 7.34 4.66 -1.20
N GLY A 133 6.81 3.47 -1.49
CA GLY A 133 5.79 2.83 -0.67
C GLY A 133 6.31 2.48 0.72
N THR A 134 7.56 1.99 0.82
CA THR A 134 8.18 1.75 2.12
C THR A 134 8.40 3.04 2.88
N VAL A 135 8.92 4.09 2.23
CA VAL A 135 9.07 5.41 2.86
C VAL A 135 7.73 5.94 3.37
N ALA A 136 6.65 5.82 2.59
CA ALA A 136 5.32 6.22 3.02
C ALA A 136 4.84 5.43 4.24
N PHE A 137 5.05 4.11 4.25
CA PHE A 137 4.74 3.26 5.40
C PHE A 137 5.51 3.70 6.66
N GLU A 138 6.82 3.90 6.54
CA GLU A 138 7.67 4.33 7.66
C GLU A 138 7.28 5.70 8.21
N LEU A 139 6.91 6.66 7.35
CA LEU A 139 6.46 7.98 7.79
C LEU A 139 5.18 7.88 8.61
N VAL A 140 4.23 7.05 8.19
CA VAL A 140 2.99 6.82 8.94
C VAL A 140 3.27 6.10 10.26
N VAL A 141 3.98 4.98 10.21
CA VAL A 141 4.23 4.14 11.38
C VAL A 141 5.05 4.88 12.43
N ASN A 142 6.19 5.45 12.04
CA ASN A 142 7.07 6.14 13.00
C ASN A 142 6.51 7.51 13.41
N GLY A 143 5.82 8.22 12.51
CA GLY A 143 5.19 9.50 12.83
C GLY A 143 4.06 9.35 13.85
N VAL A 144 3.15 8.39 13.64
CA VAL A 144 2.06 8.13 14.59
C VAL A 144 2.62 7.54 15.89
N SER A 145 3.62 6.67 15.82
CA SER A 145 4.28 6.13 17.04
C SER A 145 4.94 7.23 17.87
N LEU A 146 5.61 8.19 17.23
CA LEU A 146 6.19 9.35 17.89
C LEU A 146 5.11 10.17 18.62
N ILE A 147 3.99 10.46 17.95
CA ILE A 147 2.88 11.21 18.55
C ILE A 147 2.31 10.46 19.75
N LEU A 148 2.03 9.15 19.61
CA LEU A 148 1.43 8.34 20.66
C LEU A 148 2.38 8.04 21.82
N SER A 149 3.70 8.09 21.59
CA SER A 149 4.69 7.92 22.66
C SER A 149 4.71 9.05 23.68
N GLY A 150 4.12 10.22 23.35
CA GLY A 150 4.18 11.41 24.19
C GLY A 150 5.57 12.08 24.21
N THR A 151 6.47 11.69 23.31
CA THR A 151 7.81 12.28 23.19
C THR A 151 7.71 13.76 22.82
N GLY A 152 8.33 14.63 23.61
CA GLY A 152 8.36 16.08 23.35
C GLY A 152 9.14 16.44 22.08
N LEU A 153 8.84 17.61 21.48
CA LEU A 153 9.42 18.06 20.21
C LEU A 153 10.96 18.09 20.21
N LEU A 154 11.59 18.42 21.33
CA LEU A 154 13.06 18.45 21.44
C LEU A 154 13.69 17.05 21.35
N SER A 155 12.95 16.00 21.73
CA SER A 155 13.42 14.61 21.74
C SER A 155 12.96 13.83 20.51
N ALA A 156 12.04 14.38 19.71
CA ALA A 156 11.56 13.77 18.47
C ALA A 156 12.68 13.39 17.48
N PRO A 157 13.72 14.22 17.25
CA PRO A 157 14.81 13.82 16.35
C PRO A 157 15.56 12.57 16.83
N ALA A 158 15.80 12.45 18.14
CA ALA A 158 16.48 11.28 18.71
C ALA A 158 15.62 10.02 18.61
N TYR A 159 14.31 10.15 18.85
CA TYR A 159 13.34 9.07 18.66
C TYR A 159 13.33 8.57 17.21
N LEU A 160 13.24 9.48 16.23
CA LEU A 160 13.23 9.12 14.82
C LEU A 160 14.57 8.53 14.36
N LEU A 161 15.69 9.03 14.89
CA LEU A 161 17.01 8.47 14.61
C LEU A 161 17.12 7.02 15.11
N ALA A 162 16.52 6.71 16.27
CA ALA A 162 16.48 5.35 16.79
C ALA A 162 15.60 4.40 15.93
N ALA A 163 14.66 4.93 15.15
CA ALA A 163 13.84 4.15 14.23
C ALA A 163 14.57 3.78 12.92
N VAL A 164 15.65 4.49 12.57
CA VAL A 164 16.35 4.33 11.28
C VAL A 164 16.82 2.89 11.00
N PRO A 165 17.44 2.15 11.93
CA PRO A 165 17.86 0.77 11.65
C PRO A 165 16.69 -0.16 11.29
N PHE A 166 15.54 0.04 11.94
CA PHE A 166 14.32 -0.74 11.65
C PHE A 166 13.74 -0.37 10.29
N ALA A 167 13.64 0.93 9.99
CA ALA A 167 13.19 1.43 8.69
C ALA A 167 14.08 0.94 7.53
N LEU A 168 15.41 0.88 7.74
CA LEU A 168 16.34 0.32 6.76
C LEU A 168 16.13 -1.18 6.56
N THR A 169 15.87 -1.93 7.65
CA THR A 169 15.60 -3.37 7.55
C THR A 169 14.30 -3.62 6.77
N HIS A 170 13.24 -2.87 7.07
CA HIS A 170 11.97 -2.91 6.33
C HIS A 170 12.18 -2.60 4.83
N LEU A 171 12.99 -1.59 4.50
CA LEU A 171 13.30 -1.24 3.11
C LEU A 171 14.10 -2.33 2.40
N VAL A 172 15.14 -2.85 3.03
CA VAL A 172 15.99 -3.91 2.45
C VAL A 172 15.18 -5.18 2.22
N SER A 173 14.37 -5.60 3.20
CA SER A 173 13.53 -6.80 3.04
C SER A 173 12.46 -6.58 1.96
N THR A 174 11.81 -5.41 1.94
CA THR A 174 10.79 -5.07 0.93
C THR A 174 11.37 -5.09 -0.48
N LEU A 175 12.57 -4.53 -0.69
CA LEU A 175 13.27 -4.61 -1.97
C LEU A 175 13.68 -6.05 -2.30
N GLY A 176 14.19 -6.81 -1.34
CA GLY A 176 14.59 -8.21 -1.50
C GLY A 176 13.44 -9.12 -1.95
N PHE A 177 12.30 -9.08 -1.22
CA PHE A 177 11.09 -9.78 -1.64
C PHE A 177 10.55 -9.25 -2.97
N GLY A 178 10.65 -7.93 -3.19
CA GLY A 178 10.30 -7.28 -4.45
C GLY A 178 11.02 -7.86 -5.67
N VAL A 179 12.31 -8.20 -5.55
CA VAL A 179 13.06 -8.89 -6.62
C VAL A 179 12.41 -10.24 -6.95
N THR A 180 12.05 -11.01 -5.93
CA THR A 180 11.42 -12.33 -6.09
C THR A 180 10.05 -12.18 -6.76
N ILE A 181 9.21 -11.25 -6.29
CA ILE A 181 7.88 -10.99 -6.85
C ILE A 181 7.99 -10.50 -8.30
N TYR A 182 8.95 -9.62 -8.60
CA TYR A 182 9.18 -9.14 -9.96
C TYR A 182 9.54 -10.28 -10.93
N GLY A 183 10.12 -11.39 -10.47
CA GLY A 183 10.31 -12.59 -11.29
C GLY A 183 9.02 -13.11 -11.93
N PHE A 184 7.87 -12.86 -11.28
CA PHE A 184 6.54 -13.25 -11.75
C PHE A 184 5.77 -12.13 -12.47
N ASN A 185 6.44 -11.02 -12.84
CA ASN A 185 5.78 -9.82 -13.40
C ASN A 185 4.88 -10.13 -14.62
N ARG A 186 5.29 -11.07 -15.49
CA ARG A 186 4.51 -11.43 -16.68
C ARG A 186 3.23 -12.15 -16.33
N THR A 187 3.28 -13.04 -15.33
CA THR A 187 2.11 -13.77 -14.84
C THR A 187 1.15 -12.81 -14.14
N LEU A 188 1.68 -11.95 -13.26
CA LEU A 188 0.88 -10.94 -12.58
C LEU A 188 0.24 -9.96 -13.58
N GLY A 189 0.97 -9.51 -14.60
CA GLY A 189 0.45 -8.66 -15.65
C GLY A 189 -0.75 -9.28 -16.38
N LYS A 190 -0.66 -10.58 -16.73
CA LYS A 190 -1.78 -11.32 -17.35
C LYS A 190 -3.00 -11.40 -16.43
N VAL A 191 -2.81 -11.82 -15.19
CA VAL A 191 -3.90 -11.99 -14.20
C VAL A 191 -4.61 -10.66 -13.90
N TYR A 192 -3.86 -9.57 -13.85
CA TYR A 192 -4.37 -8.24 -13.52
C TYR A 192 -4.70 -7.39 -14.76
N GLY A 193 -4.68 -7.97 -15.98
CA GLY A 193 -5.05 -7.27 -17.21
C GLY A 193 -4.12 -6.13 -17.62
N ARG A 194 -2.85 -6.16 -17.20
CA ARG A 194 -1.79 -5.22 -17.59
C ARG A 194 -0.78 -5.92 -18.49
N SER A 195 -1.02 -5.87 -19.81
CA SER A 195 -0.07 -6.28 -20.86
C SER A 195 0.59 -5.08 -21.51
#